data_AF-U2WDR2-F1
#
_entry.id   AF-U2WDR2-F1
#
_cell.length_a   1.000
_cell.length_b   1.000
_cell.length_c   1.000
_cell.angle_alpha   90.00
_cell.angle_beta   90.00
_cell.angle_gamma   90.00
#
_symmetry.space_group_name_H-M   'P 1'
#
loop_
_entity.id
_entity.type
_entity.pdbx_description
1 polymer ?
#
loop_
_entity_poly.entity_id
_entity_poly.type
_entity_poly.pdbx_seq_one_letter_code
_entity_poly.pdbx_strand_id
1 'polypeptide(L)'
;MKIINIKFRKTKKVYPFMINDKEDYKKGDHVLVDTIRGEQIGIVLGLALNKEQNEQDDLKIREVKRKLSNKEIEKLKELDKKADEAYFKCKKIVKYLLPEMNLVIGEYTFDESKLIFYFTANNRLDFRELVKEVNRTFKKRVEFYQIKTNDEGRILSAFGKYGREIYW
;
A
#
# COMPACT_ATOMS: atom_id res chain seq x y z
N MET A 1 23.24 11.42 9.09
CA MET A 1 21.93 11.11 8.50
C MET A 1 21.94 9.67 8.02
N LYS A 2 21.12 8.80 8.61
CA LYS A 2 21.06 7.38 8.26
C LYS A 2 19.86 7.12 7.36
N ILE A 3 20.04 6.27 6.37
CA ILE A 3 18.98 5.84 5.45
C ILE A 3 18.67 4.37 5.72
N ILE A 4 17.40 4.04 5.82
CA ILE A 4 16.93 2.66 5.93
C ILE A 4 16.04 2.31 4.75
N ASN A 5 16.07 1.04 4.38
CA ASN A 5 15.14 0.49 3.40
C ASN A 5 13.87 0.03 4.09
N ILE A 6 12.74 0.58 3.67
CA ILE A 6 11.42 0.24 4.19
C ILE A 6 10.64 -0.51 3.14
N LYS A 7 10.19 -1.72 3.51
CA LYS A 7 9.29 -2.53 2.69
C LYS A 7 7.85 -2.23 3.07
N PHE A 8 7.08 -1.69 2.13
CA PHE A 8 5.66 -1.44 2.32
C PHE A 8 4.88 -2.73 2.53
N ARG A 9 3.95 -2.74 3.48
CA ARG A 9 3.25 -3.96 3.91
C ARG A 9 2.40 -4.58 2.81
N LYS A 10 1.66 -3.76 2.05
CA LYS A 10 0.72 -4.20 1.00
C LYS A 10 1.34 -4.27 -0.40
N THR A 11 2.02 -3.23 -0.85
CA THR A 11 2.63 -3.24 -2.21
C THR A 11 3.93 -4.03 -2.30
N LYS A 12 4.53 -4.36 -1.13
CA LYS A 12 5.85 -5.01 -0.98
C LYS A 12 6.98 -4.25 -1.68
N LYS A 13 6.76 -3.00 -2.10
CA LYS A 13 7.79 -2.11 -2.63
C LYS A 13 8.77 -1.76 -1.53
N VAL A 14 10.02 -1.60 -1.91
CA VAL A 14 11.09 -1.14 -1.02
C VAL A 14 11.48 0.25 -1.47
N TYR A 15 11.46 1.20 -0.54
CA TYR A 15 11.92 2.56 -0.79
C TYR A 15 12.86 3.02 0.33
N PRO A 16 13.83 3.87 0.03
CA PRO A 16 14.69 4.47 1.04
C PRO A 16 13.94 5.56 1.82
N PHE A 17 14.15 5.58 3.13
CA PHE A 17 13.65 6.63 4.03
C PHE A 17 14.76 7.10 4.97
N MET A 18 14.70 8.38 5.33
CA MET A 18 15.58 8.96 6.33
C MET A 18 15.06 8.69 7.73
N ILE A 19 15.97 8.41 8.66
CA ILE A 19 15.65 8.29 10.09
C ILE A 19 16.35 9.38 10.88
N ASN A 20 15.66 9.84 11.91
CA ASN A 20 16.24 10.73 12.91
C ASN A 20 17.12 9.93 13.86
N ASP A 21 18.27 10.48 14.25
CA ASP A 21 19.25 9.82 15.13
C ASP A 21 18.71 9.59 16.57
N LYS A 22 17.48 10.01 16.87
CA LYS A 22 16.82 9.87 18.18
C LYS A 22 16.21 8.49 18.41
N GLU A 23 15.88 7.73 17.36
CA GLU A 23 15.28 6.40 17.47
C GLU A 23 16.16 5.34 16.80
N ASP A 24 16.46 4.25 17.54
CA ASP A 24 17.22 3.11 17.01
C ASP A 24 16.30 2.15 16.26
N TYR A 25 16.24 2.20 14.93
CA TYR A 25 15.42 1.32 14.10
C TYR A 25 16.12 -0.01 13.80
N LYS A 26 15.47 -1.13 14.10
CA LYS A 26 15.98 -2.48 13.87
C LYS A 26 15.25 -3.15 12.72
N LYS A 27 15.92 -4.09 12.06
CA LYS A 27 15.31 -4.94 11.03
C LYS A 27 14.11 -5.68 11.63
N GLY A 28 12.97 -5.62 10.95
CA GLY A 28 11.70 -6.22 11.40
C GLY A 28 10.76 -5.24 12.11
N ASP A 29 11.23 -4.05 12.49
CA ASP A 29 10.38 -3.04 13.13
C ASP A 29 9.28 -2.58 12.16
N HIS A 30 8.06 -2.45 12.70
CA HIS A 30 6.96 -1.82 11.99
C HIS A 30 7.02 -0.31 12.20
N VAL A 31 6.98 0.43 11.10
CA VAL A 31 7.13 1.88 11.10
C VAL A 31 6.01 2.54 10.31
N LEU A 32 5.62 3.73 10.77
CA LEU A 32 4.66 4.59 10.09
C LEU A 32 5.43 5.61 9.26
N VAL A 33 5.08 5.76 7.98
CA VAL A 33 5.71 6.69 7.05
C VAL A 33 4.66 7.54 6.36
N ASP A 34 4.96 8.83 6.19
CA ASP A 34 4.09 9.77 5.47
C ASP A 34 4.40 9.72 3.97
N THR A 35 3.44 9.25 3.16
CA THR A 35 3.57 9.16 1.70
C THR A 35 2.64 10.14 0.99
N ILE A 36 2.78 10.30 -0.33
CA ILE A 36 1.80 11.07 -1.13
C ILE A 36 0.38 10.50 -1.03
N ARG A 37 0.25 9.20 -0.69
CA ARG A 37 -1.03 8.49 -0.57
C ARG A 37 -1.62 8.60 0.84
N GLY A 38 -0.90 9.21 1.77
CA GLY A 38 -1.23 9.27 3.20
C GLY A 38 -0.27 8.44 4.04
N GLU A 39 -0.65 8.22 5.30
CA GLU A 39 0.09 7.41 6.25
C GLU A 39 0.05 5.93 5.85
N GLN A 40 1.23 5.36 5.64
CA GLN A 40 1.40 3.97 5.26
C GLN A 40 2.33 3.24 6.23
N ILE A 41 2.16 1.93 6.29
CA ILE A 41 2.94 1.07 7.18
C ILE A 41 4.01 0.36 6.37
N GLY A 42 5.21 0.38 6.91
CA GLY A 42 6.35 -0.34 6.37
C GLY A 42 7.04 -1.21 7.42
N ILE A 43 7.88 -2.12 6.93
CA ILE A 43 8.75 -2.95 7.73
C ILE A 43 10.18 -2.58 7.40
N VAL A 44 10.99 -2.32 8.42
CA VAL A 44 12.41 -2.00 8.27
C VAL A 44 13.17 -3.24 7.79
N LEU A 45 13.84 -3.15 6.65
CA LEU A 45 14.70 -4.23 6.13
C LEU A 45 16.14 -4.15 6.64
N GLY A 46 16.57 -2.96 7.07
CA GLY A 46 17.92 -2.65 7.53
C GLY A 46 18.43 -1.34 6.95
N LEU A 47 19.68 -1.00 7.29
CA LEU A 47 20.37 0.14 6.70
C LEU A 47 20.46 -0.04 5.19
N ALA A 48 20.12 1.02 4.45
CA ALA A 48 20.44 1.08 3.05
C ALA A 48 21.96 1.23 2.94
N LEU A 49 22.65 0.15 2.54
CA LEU A 49 23.97 0.32 1.92
C LEU A 49 23.73 1.24 0.73
N ASN A 50 24.46 2.36 0.65
CA ASN A 50 24.38 3.34 -0.43
C ASN A 50 24.44 2.63 -1.78
N LYS A 51 23.28 2.21 -2.30
CA LYS A 51 23.13 1.76 -3.66
C LYS A 51 22.71 3.00 -4.41
N GLU A 52 23.68 3.47 -5.17
CA GLU A 52 23.60 4.40 -6.29
C GLU A 52 22.17 4.78 -6.63
N GLN A 53 21.93 6.09 -6.52
CA GLN A 53 20.75 6.75 -7.02
C GLN A 53 20.46 6.22 -8.42
N ASN A 54 19.46 5.34 -8.55
CA ASN A 54 18.82 5.17 -9.84
C ASN A 54 18.19 6.53 -10.13
N GLU A 55 18.70 7.21 -11.16
CA GLU A 55 18.38 8.57 -11.61
C GLU A 55 16.91 8.75 -12.07
N GLN A 56 15.97 7.92 -11.61
CA GLN A 56 14.56 7.95 -12.01
C GLN A 56 13.58 8.39 -10.92
N ASP A 57 14.04 8.65 -9.69
CA ASP A 57 13.17 9.17 -8.64
C ASP A 57 13.82 10.39 -7.98
N ASP A 58 13.52 11.58 -8.52
CA ASP A 58 13.57 12.89 -7.84
C ASP A 58 12.61 12.96 -6.62
N LEU A 59 12.25 11.80 -6.06
CA LEU A 59 11.46 11.68 -4.86
C LEU A 59 12.34 12.14 -3.70
N LYS A 60 12.12 13.37 -3.24
CA LYS A 60 12.55 13.85 -1.92
C LYS A 60 12.44 12.70 -0.93
N ILE A 61 13.58 12.17 -0.51
CA ILE A 61 13.63 11.07 0.44
C ILE A 61 12.87 11.53 1.68
N ARG A 62 11.84 10.80 2.04
CA ARG A 62 10.96 11.17 3.16
C ARG A 62 11.48 10.61 4.46
N GLU A 63 11.05 11.20 5.56
CA GLU A 63 11.39 10.75 6.90
C GLU A 63 10.42 9.69 7.42
N VAL A 64 10.95 8.79 8.25
CA VAL A 64 10.13 7.91 9.07
C VAL A 64 9.49 8.72 10.18
N LYS A 65 8.18 8.57 10.36
CA LYS A 65 7.43 9.33 11.35
C LYS A 65 7.71 8.82 12.76
N ARG A 66 7.53 7.50 12.94
CA ARG A 66 7.77 6.78 14.21
C ARG A 66 7.64 5.28 14.04
N LYS A 67 8.05 4.53 15.07
CA LYS A 67 7.69 3.12 15.23
C LYS A 67 6.23 2.93 15.66
N LEU A 68 5.66 1.80 15.25
CA LEU A 68 4.37 1.32 15.69
C LEU A 68 4.52 0.50 16.99
N SER A 69 3.59 0.70 17.92
CA SER A 69 3.48 -0.12 19.13
C SER A 69 2.84 -1.47 18.85
N ASN A 70 3.03 -2.46 19.73
CA ASN A 70 2.43 -3.79 19.57
C ASN A 70 0.89 -3.76 19.43
N LYS A 71 0.21 -2.89 20.19
CA LYS A 71 -1.25 -2.70 20.07
C LYS A 71 -1.66 -2.18 18.69
N GLU A 72 -0.86 -1.28 18.12
CA GLU A 72 -1.12 -0.75 16.77
C GLU A 72 -0.83 -1.80 15.69
N ILE A 73 0.16 -2.67 15.91
CA ILE A 73 0.46 -3.80 15.02
C ILE A 73 -0.72 -4.79 15.00
N GLU A 74 -1.36 -5.05 16.14
CA GLU A 74 -2.56 -5.89 16.21
C GLU A 74 -3.73 -5.30 15.42
N LYS A 75 -3.95 -3.98 15.50
CA LYS A 75 -4.96 -3.27 14.70
C LYS A 75 -4.77 -3.49 13.20
N LEU A 76 -3.55 -3.72 12.73
CA LEU A 76 -3.28 -3.94 11.31
C LEU A 76 -3.98 -5.18 10.74
N LYS A 77 -4.17 -6.22 11.55
CA LYS A 77 -4.90 -7.43 11.15
C LYS A 77 -6.38 -7.12 10.92
N GLU A 78 -6.97 -6.24 11.74
CA GLU A 78 -8.35 -5.80 11.57
C GLU A 78 -8.51 -4.94 10.33
N LEU A 79 -7.55 -4.05 10.05
CA LEU A 79 -7.51 -3.26 8.83
C LEU A 79 -7.44 -4.15 7.58
N ASP A 80 -6.66 -5.24 7.64
CA ASP A 80 -6.57 -6.19 6.54
C ASP A 80 -7.90 -6.88 6.28
N LYS A 81 -8.57 -7.36 7.32
CA LYS A 81 -9.89 -7.99 7.19
C LYS A 81 -10.90 -7.01 6.59
N LYS A 82 -10.94 -5.77 7.08
CA LYS A 82 -11.80 -4.71 6.51
C LYS A 82 -11.46 -4.45 5.04
N ALA A 83 -10.17 -4.43 4.68
CA ALA A 83 -9.71 -4.18 3.33
C ALA A 83 -10.11 -5.30 2.37
N ASP A 84 -10.04 -6.56 2.81
CA ASP A 84 -10.46 -7.73 2.03
C ASP A 84 -11.96 -7.70 1.77
N GLU A 85 -12.77 -7.43 2.79
CA GLU A 85 -14.22 -7.27 2.63
C GLU A 85 -14.57 -6.15 1.65
N ALA A 86 -13.85 -5.02 1.73
CA ALA A 86 -14.00 -3.91 0.82
C ALA A 86 -13.57 -4.27 -0.62
N TYR A 87 -12.48 -5.02 -0.77
CA TYR A 87 -12.00 -5.53 -2.05
C TYR A 87 -13.05 -6.39 -2.74
N PHE A 88 -13.67 -7.35 -2.05
CA PHE A 88 -14.69 -8.20 -2.67
C PHE A 88 -15.94 -7.42 -3.09
N LYS A 89 -16.34 -6.41 -2.30
CA LYS A 89 -17.45 -5.51 -2.67
C LYS A 89 -17.10 -4.70 -3.92
N CYS A 90 -15.93 -4.06 -3.93
CA CYS A 90 -15.47 -3.27 -5.06
C CYS A 90 -15.30 -4.13 -6.32
N LYS A 91 -14.73 -5.33 -6.19
CA LYS A 91 -14.55 -6.29 -7.30
C LYS A 91 -15.86 -6.64 -7.99
N LYS A 92 -16.97 -6.77 -7.24
CA LYS A 92 -18.29 -6.98 -7.83
C LYS A 92 -18.72 -5.77 -8.66
N ILE A 93 -18.62 -4.57 -8.13
CA ILE A 93 -18.97 -3.32 -8.84
C ILE A 93 -18.15 -3.19 -10.13
N VAL A 94 -16.84 -3.38 -10.04
CA VAL A 94 -15.89 -3.29 -11.15
C VAL A 94 -16.23 -4.29 -12.26
N LYS A 95 -16.56 -5.53 -11.90
CA LYS A 95 -16.93 -6.56 -12.88
C LYS A 95 -18.11 -6.14 -13.78
N TYR A 96 -19.05 -5.34 -13.26
CA TYR A 96 -20.21 -4.89 -14.02
C TYR A 96 -19.98 -3.55 -14.74
N LEU A 97 -19.28 -2.61 -14.11
CA LEU A 97 -19.16 -1.23 -14.63
C LEU A 97 -17.88 -0.98 -15.41
N LEU A 98 -16.81 -1.72 -15.15
CA LEU A 98 -15.47 -1.48 -15.70
C LEU A 98 -14.67 -2.79 -15.81
N PRO A 99 -15.17 -3.78 -16.60
CA PRO A 99 -14.60 -5.13 -16.66
C PRO A 99 -13.16 -5.18 -17.18
N GLU A 100 -12.71 -4.16 -17.91
CA GLU A 100 -11.33 -4.01 -18.37
C GLU A 100 -10.35 -3.61 -17.25
N MET A 101 -10.85 -3.21 -16.07
CA MET A 101 -10.03 -2.93 -14.89
C MET A 101 -9.73 -4.22 -14.12
N ASN A 102 -8.46 -4.53 -13.93
CA ASN A 102 -8.06 -5.62 -13.06
C ASN A 102 -7.76 -5.11 -11.65
N LEU A 103 -8.71 -5.32 -10.73
CA LEU A 103 -8.57 -4.94 -9.32
C LEU A 103 -7.63 -5.94 -8.60
N VAL A 104 -6.50 -5.45 -8.10
CA VAL A 104 -5.44 -6.29 -7.52
C VAL A 104 -5.64 -6.46 -6.02
N ILE A 105 -5.59 -5.37 -5.25
CA ILE A 105 -5.74 -5.39 -3.78
C ILE A 105 -6.39 -4.10 -3.25
N GLY A 106 -6.93 -4.17 -2.04
CA GLY A 106 -7.37 -3.01 -1.24
C GLY A 106 -6.49 -2.78 -0.02
N GLU A 107 -6.40 -1.54 0.45
CA GLU A 107 -5.68 -1.13 1.64
C GLU A 107 -6.42 0.03 2.33
N TYR A 108 -6.51 0.00 3.65
CA TYR A 108 -6.86 1.18 4.43
C TYR A 108 -5.60 1.93 4.85
N THR A 109 -5.65 3.25 4.85
CA THR A 109 -4.66 4.06 5.59
C THR A 109 -4.72 3.73 7.07
N PHE A 110 -3.62 3.98 7.79
CA PHE A 110 -3.51 3.59 9.21
C PHE A 110 -4.57 4.27 10.11
N ASP A 111 -4.90 5.51 9.78
CA ASP A 111 -5.96 6.32 10.40
C ASP A 111 -7.39 5.95 9.94
N GLU A 112 -7.54 5.00 9.02
CA GLU A 112 -8.79 4.59 8.39
C GLU A 112 -9.54 5.69 7.62
N SER A 113 -8.91 6.82 7.35
CA SER A 113 -9.53 7.97 6.67
C SER A 113 -9.76 7.70 5.18
N LYS A 114 -8.92 6.86 4.55
CA LYS A 114 -9.00 6.51 3.14
C LYS A 114 -9.00 5.01 2.92
N LEU A 115 -9.74 4.61 1.89
CA LEU A 115 -9.69 3.28 1.30
C LEU A 115 -9.02 3.38 -0.07
N ILE A 116 -7.93 2.66 -0.24
CA ILE A 116 -7.07 2.70 -1.42
C ILE A 116 -7.21 1.37 -2.16
N PHE A 117 -7.54 1.44 -3.45
CA PHE A 117 -7.55 0.26 -4.33
C PHE A 117 -6.43 0.36 -5.35
N TYR A 118 -5.65 -0.72 -5.47
CA TYR A 118 -4.62 -0.85 -6.48
C TYR A 118 -5.14 -1.70 -7.64
N PHE A 119 -4.92 -1.24 -8.87
CA PHE A 119 -5.41 -1.91 -10.07
C PHE A 119 -4.39 -1.86 -11.21
N THR A 120 -4.51 -2.79 -12.15
CA THR A 120 -3.82 -2.74 -13.45
C THR A 120 -4.84 -2.53 -14.56
N ALA A 121 -4.42 -1.84 -15.62
CA ALA A 121 -5.23 -1.58 -16.80
C ALA A 121 -4.29 -1.36 -17.99
N ASN A 122 -4.66 -1.90 -19.15
CA ASN A 122 -3.88 -1.74 -20.38
C ASN A 122 -4.15 -0.40 -21.05
N ASN A 123 -5.39 0.09 -20.95
CA ASN A 123 -5.87 1.30 -21.59
C ASN A 123 -6.37 2.31 -20.56
N ARG A 124 -6.60 3.55 -21.01
CA ARG A 124 -7.25 4.57 -20.20
C ARG A 124 -8.70 4.14 -19.92
N LEU A 125 -9.08 4.22 -18.65
CA LEU A 125 -10.41 3.84 -18.18
C LEU A 125 -11.28 5.07 -17.89
N ASP A 126 -12.59 4.94 -18.09
CA ASP A 126 -13.56 5.96 -17.67
C ASP A 126 -14.13 5.61 -16.28
N PHE A 127 -13.79 6.41 -15.28
CA PHE A 127 -14.16 6.17 -13.89
C PHE A 127 -15.51 6.75 -13.48
N ARG A 128 -16.22 7.49 -14.35
CA ARG A 128 -17.38 8.30 -13.94
C ARG A 128 -18.48 7.50 -13.23
N GLU A 129 -18.91 6.39 -13.83
CA GLU A 129 -19.95 5.54 -13.24
C GLU A 129 -19.43 4.72 -12.05
N LEU A 130 -18.18 4.24 -12.14
CA LEU A 130 -17.54 3.52 -11.04
C LEU A 130 -17.46 4.39 -9.77
N VAL A 131 -17.06 5.65 -9.89
CA VAL A 131 -16.93 6.58 -8.75
C VAL A 131 -18.29 6.83 -8.08
N LYS A 132 -19.37 6.95 -8.85
CA LYS A 132 -20.72 7.13 -8.28
C LYS A 132 -21.12 5.93 -7.41
N GLU A 133 -20.99 4.71 -7.96
CA GLU A 133 -21.39 3.49 -7.25
C GLU A 133 -20.45 3.16 -6.08
N VAL A 134 -19.16 3.48 -6.21
CA VAL A 134 -18.18 3.36 -5.12
C VAL A 134 -18.51 4.32 -3.98
N ASN A 135 -18.78 5.60 -4.24
CA ASN A 135 -19.16 6.56 -3.21
C ASN A 135 -20.48 6.20 -2.52
N ARG A 136 -21.42 5.61 -3.25
CA ARG A 136 -22.68 5.09 -2.68
C ARG A 136 -22.44 3.88 -1.78
N THR A 137 -21.54 2.98 -2.18
CA THR A 137 -21.24 1.73 -1.46
C THR A 137 -20.37 1.96 -0.23
N PHE A 138 -19.33 2.78 -0.39
CA PHE A 138 -18.32 3.05 0.63
C PHE A 138 -18.57 4.45 1.19
N LYS A 139 -18.99 4.54 2.45
CA LYS A 139 -19.17 5.81 3.19
C LYS A 139 -17.83 6.44 3.62
N LYS A 140 -16.80 6.31 2.79
CA LYS A 140 -15.41 6.75 3.04
C LYS A 140 -14.80 7.24 1.74
N ARG A 141 -13.75 8.05 1.83
CA ARG A 141 -12.98 8.49 0.65
C ARG A 141 -12.27 7.29 0.03
N VAL A 142 -12.65 6.96 -1.20
CA VAL A 142 -12.03 5.89 -1.98
C VAL A 142 -11.10 6.49 -3.03
N GLU A 143 -9.88 5.97 -3.12
CA GLU A 143 -8.89 6.34 -4.13
C GLU A 143 -8.46 5.11 -4.92
N PHE A 144 -8.30 5.25 -6.23
CA PHE A 144 -7.80 4.21 -7.13
C PHE A 144 -6.39 4.57 -7.60
N TYR A 145 -5.46 3.62 -7.48
CA TYR A 145 -4.08 3.78 -7.94
C TYR A 145 -3.74 2.71 -8.97
N GLN A 146 -3.37 3.16 -10.16
CA GLN A 146 -2.84 2.28 -11.18
C GLN A 146 -1.43 1.84 -10.81
N ILE A 147 -1.15 0.55 -10.91
CA ILE A 147 0.19 -0.03 -10.74
C ILE A 147 0.65 -0.69 -12.04
N LYS A 148 1.95 -0.98 -12.14
CA LYS A 148 2.51 -1.71 -13.28
C LYS A 148 2.27 -3.22 -13.13
N THR A 149 2.25 -3.96 -14.22
CA THR A 149 2.09 -5.43 -14.21
C THR A 149 3.16 -6.14 -13.37
N ASN A 150 4.40 -5.63 -13.36
CA ASN A 150 5.45 -6.17 -12.48
C ASN A 150 5.14 -5.98 -10.99
N ASP A 151 4.51 -4.85 -10.64
CA ASP A 151 4.10 -4.60 -9.26
C ASP A 151 2.95 -5.53 -8.85
N GLU A 152 2.01 -5.78 -9.76
CA GLU A 152 0.97 -6.79 -9.59
C GLU A 152 1.58 -8.16 -9.33
N GLY A 153 2.51 -8.63 -10.17
CA GLY A 153 3.20 -9.90 -10.00
C GLY A 153 3.83 -10.03 -8.61
N ARG A 154 4.55 -9.00 -8.13
CA ARG A 154 5.13 -8.99 -6.78
C ARG A 154 4.07 -9.07 -5.68
N ILE A 155 2.96 -8.37 -5.83
CA ILE A 155 1.85 -8.39 -4.85
C ILE A 155 1.20 -9.78 -4.83
N LEU A 156 0.89 -10.34 -6.00
CA LEU A 156 0.30 -11.67 -6.15
C LEU A 156 1.25 -12.78 -5.65
N SER A 157 2.57 -12.65 -5.81
CA SER A 157 3.52 -13.61 -5.22
C SER A 157 3.53 -13.57 -3.69
N ALA A 158 3.24 -12.42 -3.08
CA ALA A 158 3.19 -12.28 -1.64
C ALA A 158 1.83 -12.67 -1.03
N PHE A 159 0.75 -12.46 -1.77
CA PHE A 159 -0.63 -12.56 -1.27
C PHE A 159 -1.57 -13.44 -2.13
N GLY A 160 -1.06 -14.18 -3.10
CA GLY A 160 -1.85 -14.99 -4.01
C GLY A 160 -2.87 -14.20 -4.84
N LYS A 161 -3.68 -14.92 -5.64
CA LYS A 161 -4.70 -14.35 -6.55
C LYS A 161 -5.81 -13.54 -5.85
N TYR A 162 -5.88 -13.59 -4.52
CA TYR A 162 -6.98 -13.03 -3.72
C TYR A 162 -6.54 -12.15 -2.55
N GLY A 163 -5.27 -11.76 -2.44
CA GLY A 163 -4.83 -10.88 -1.34
C GLY A 163 -4.55 -11.58 0.00
N ARG A 164 -4.55 -12.93 0.05
CA ARG A 164 -4.19 -13.74 1.21
C ARG A 164 -2.72 -14.14 1.20
N GLU A 165 -1.99 -13.80 2.27
CA GLU A 165 -0.59 -14.15 2.43
C GLU A 165 -0.32 -15.64 2.14
N ILE A 166 0.56 -15.92 1.18
CA ILE A 166 0.97 -17.30 0.86
C ILE A 166 2.12 -17.64 1.80
N TYR A 167 1.86 -18.49 2.80
CA TYR A 167 2.93 -19.14 3.54
C TYR A 167 3.43 -20.30 2.67
N TRP A 168 4.71 -20.25 2.29
CA TRP A 168 5.45 -21.45 1.86
C TRP A 168 5.96 -22.18 3.10
#